data_AF-A0A9X4NNW0-F1
#
_entry.id   AF-A0A9X4NNW0-F1
#
_cell.length_a   1.000
_cell.length_b   1.000
_cell.length_c   1.000
_cell.angle_alpha   90.00
_cell.angle_beta   90.00
_cell.angle_gamma   90.00
#
_symmetry.space_group_name_H-M   'P 1'
#
loop_
_entity.id
_entity.type
_entity.pdbx_description
1 polymer ?
#
loop_
_entity_poly.entity_id
_entity_poly.type
_entity_poly.pdbx_seq_one_letter_code
_entity_poly.pdbx_strand_id
1 'polypeptide(L)' 'MRPRNEAVLKKYAAAFKPIKLFTVNEYFGSLADAQKLHFNDVGQFDKLYTNK' A
#
# COMPACT_ATOMS: atom_id res chain seq x y z
N MET A 1 -11.33 -5.33 8.88
CA MET A 1 -10.27 -4.38 9.32
C MET A 1 -9.20 -5.15 10.08
N ARG A 2 -7.91 -4.87 9.87
CA ARG A 2 -6.80 -5.46 10.67
C ARG A 2 -6.61 -4.62 11.94
N PRO A 3 -6.81 -5.17 13.16
CA PRO A 3 -6.68 -4.41 14.40
C PRO A 3 -5.25 -3.89 14.59
N ARG A 4 -5.13 -2.64 15.09
CA ARG A 4 -3.85 -2.06 15.52
C ARG A 4 -3.47 -2.43 16.96
N ASN A 5 -4.46 -2.75 17.80
CA ASN A 5 -4.20 -3.19 19.17
C ASN A 5 -3.54 -4.58 19.16
N GLU A 6 -2.36 -4.69 19.77
CA GLU A 6 -1.55 -5.90 19.76
C GLU A 6 -2.23 -7.09 20.45
N ALA A 7 -2.94 -6.87 21.56
CA ALA A 7 -3.63 -7.92 22.29
C ALA A 7 -4.77 -8.53 21.46
N VAL A 8 -5.52 -7.67 20.76
CA VAL A 8 -6.59 -8.10 19.85
C VAL A 8 -6.00 -8.81 18.63
N LEU A 9 -4.91 -8.30 18.05
CA LEU A 9 -4.26 -8.91 16.90
C LEU A 9 -3.72 -10.31 17.22
N LYS A 10 -3.13 -10.51 18.42
CA LYS A 10 -2.68 -11.82 18.90
C LYS A 10 -3.86 -12.79 19.11
N LYS A 11 -4.97 -12.33 19.69
CA LYS A 11 -6.16 -13.15 19.90
C LYS A 11 -6.74 -13.71 18.59
N TYR A 12 -6.66 -12.93 17.51
CA TYR A 12 -7.18 -13.31 16.19
C TYR A 12 -6.07 -13.65 15.18
N ALA A 13 -4.89 -14.08 15.63
CA ALA A 13 -3.74 -14.36 14.77
C ALA A 13 -4.06 -15.40 13.67
N ALA A 14 -4.97 -16.35 13.92
CA ALA A 14 -5.41 -17.33 12.92
C ALA A 14 -6.10 -16.69 11.70
N ALA A 15 -6.71 -15.52 11.85
CA ALA A 15 -7.34 -14.79 10.74
C ALA A 15 -6.34 -13.95 9.93
N PHE A 16 -5.13 -13.72 10.44
CA PHE A 16 -4.13 -12.85 9.83
C PHE A 16 -2.86 -13.63 9.50
N LYS A 17 -2.75 -14.11 8.27
CA LYS A 17 -1.55 -14.80 7.79
C LYS A 17 -0.32 -13.89 7.93
N PRO A 18 0.84 -14.43 8.32
CA PRO A 18 2.08 -13.68 8.37
C PRO A 18 2.55 -13.41 6.93
N ILE A 19 2.35 -12.18 6.47
CA ILE A 19 2.81 -11.72 5.16
C ILE A 19 3.81 -10.60 5.40
N LYS A 20 4.90 -10.59 4.62
CA LYS A 20 5.86 -9.49 4.64
C LYS A 20 5.20 -8.25 4.05
N LEU A 21 5.01 -7.24 4.89
CA LEU A 21 4.49 -5.94 4.49
C LEU A 21 5.65 -5.00 4.19
N PHE A 22 5.39 -4.05 3.32
CA PHE A 22 6.20 -2.87 3.15
C PHE A 22 5.32 -1.63 3.29
N THR A 23 5.96 -0.53 3.61
CA THR A 23 5.37 0.80 3.75
C THR A 23 5.58 1.58 2.46
N VAL A 24 4.70 2.54 2.20
CA VAL A 24 4.83 3.42 1.04
C VAL A 24 6.13 4.23 1.09
N ASN A 25 6.54 4.65 2.28
CA ASN A 25 7.74 5.47 2.47
C ASN A 25 9.02 4.71 2.10
N GLU A 26 9.08 3.39 2.26
CA GLU A 26 10.27 2.58 1.92
C GLU A 26 10.60 2.62 0.42
N TYR A 27 9.62 2.80 -0.46
CA TYR A 27 9.83 2.77 -1.91
C TYR A 27 9.58 4.12 -2.59
N PHE A 28 8.72 4.95 -2.03
CA PHE A 28 8.23 6.16 -2.69
C PHE A 28 8.46 7.43 -1.87
N GLY A 29 9.09 7.34 -0.70
CA GLY A 29 9.38 8.47 0.19
C GLY A 29 8.15 8.94 0.96
N SER A 30 7.09 9.35 0.25
CA SER A 30 5.82 9.78 0.85
C SER A 30 4.61 9.35 0.01
N LEU A 31 3.42 9.35 0.64
CA LEU A 31 2.16 9.14 -0.09
C LEU A 31 1.91 10.21 -1.16
N ALA A 32 2.35 11.46 -0.91
CA ALA A 32 2.18 12.55 -1.87
C ALA A 32 3.05 12.34 -3.12
N ASP A 33 4.29 11.89 -2.94
CA ASP A 33 5.21 11.59 -4.03
C ASP A 33 4.76 10.37 -4.83
N ALA A 34 4.30 9.32 -4.14
CA ALA A 34 3.69 8.15 -4.77
C ALA A 34 2.46 8.54 -5.62
N GLN A 35 1.59 9.40 -5.08
CA GLN A 35 0.41 9.90 -5.79
C GLN A 35 0.81 10.65 -7.06
N LYS A 36 1.75 11.59 -6.95
CA LYS A 36 2.19 12.44 -8.06
C LYS A 36 2.84 11.63 -9.18
N LEU A 37 3.66 10.64 -8.84
CA LEU A 37 4.40 9.85 -9.83
C LEU A 37 3.50 8.83 -10.56
N HIS A 38 2.60 8.18 -9.83
CA HIS A 38 1.84 7.06 -10.37
C HIS A 38 0.44 7.42 -10.85
N PHE A 39 -0.26 8.34 -10.18
CA PHE A 39 -1.71 8.51 -10.30
C PHE A 39 -2.19 9.91 -10.74
N ASN A 40 -1.33 10.93 -10.78
CA ASN A 40 -1.70 12.23 -11.36
C ASN A 40 -1.85 12.11 -12.89
N ASP A 41 -2.50 13.10 -13.52
CA ASP A 41 -2.67 13.17 -14.98
C ASP A 41 -1.33 13.00 -15.72
N VAL A 42 -1.31 12.14 -16.74
CA VAL A 42 -0.11 11.70 -17.48
C VAL A 42 0.88 10.90 -16.62
N GLY A 43 0.43 10.40 -15.48
CA GLY A 43 1.17 9.53 -14.57
C GLY A 43 1.47 8.16 -15.18
N GLN A 44 2.22 7.34 -14.44
CA GLN A 44 2.55 6.00 -14.91
C GLN A 44 1.32 5.13 -15.17
N PHE A 45 0.24 5.33 -14.39
CA PHE A 45 -1.02 4.62 -14.61
C PHE A 45 -1.62 4.93 -15.99
N ASP A 46 -1.74 6.20 -16.36
CA ASP A 46 -2.32 6.61 -17.65
C ASP A 46 -1.52 6.06 -18.83
N LYS A 47 -0.19 6.01 -18.72
CA LYS A 47 0.69 5.44 -19.76
C LYS A 47 0.48 3.95 -19.95
N LEU A 48 0.21 3.21 -18.88
CA LEU A 48 -0.09 1.78 -18.94
C LEU A 48 -1.52 1.51 -19.42
N TYR A 49 -2.47 2.37 -19.05
CA TYR A 49 -3.88 2.20 -19.39
C TYR A 49 -4.20 2.62 -20.83
N THR A 50 -3.51 3.63 -21.36
CA THR A 50 -3.72 4.13 -22.73
C THR A 50 -3.08 3.25 -23.81
N ASN A 51 -2.13 2.37 -23.45
CA ASN A 51 -1.53 1.39 -24.35
C ASN A 51 -2.34 0.08 -24.46
N LYS A 52 -3.67 0.14 -24.25
CA LYS A 52 -4.59 -0.98 -24.47
C LYS A 52 -5.32 -0.86 -25.80
#